data_AF-A0A401PPB5-F1
#
_entry.id   AF-A0A401PPB5-F1
#
_cell.length_a   1.000
_cell.length_b   1.000
_cell.length_c   1.000
_cell.angle_alpha   90.00
_cell.angle_beta   90.00
_cell.angle_gamma   90.00
#
_symmetry.space_group_name_H-M   'P 1'
#
loop_
_entity.id
_entity.type
_entity.pdbx_description
1 polymer ?
#
loop_
_entity_poly.entity_id
_entity_poly.type
_entity_poly.pdbx_seq_one_letter_code
_entity_poly.pdbx_strand_id
1 'polypeptide(L)'
;MGKRFNQVAVTGKPFNQIAVIGKPFNQVAVTGQLFNQIPVPGQLFNQIPVTGKPVKQITATGKPFNQVMATGKLFNQVTATGRLFNQVAATGRLFNQVTATGKLFNQVAATGKLFNRVTVTSKLFNRVAATGKLFNRVTATGKLFTENQR
;
A
#
# COMPACT_ATOMS: atom_id res chain seq x y z
N MET A 1 7.05 26.38 19.20
CA MET A 1 7.47 25.68 17.95
C MET A 1 7.70 24.21 18.26
N GLY A 2 6.71 23.35 17.99
CA GLY A 2 6.84 21.91 18.28
C GLY A 2 7.71 21.21 17.24
N LYS A 3 8.78 20.53 17.68
CA LYS A 3 9.61 19.67 16.83
C LYS A 3 8.71 18.67 16.08
N ARG A 4 8.52 18.89 14.77
CA ARG A 4 7.83 17.93 13.89
C ARG A 4 8.81 16.81 13.57
N PHE A 5 8.49 15.59 13.99
CA PHE A 5 9.19 14.39 13.52
C PHE A 5 8.75 14.13 12.08
N ASN A 6 9.45 14.70 11.11
CA ASN A 6 8.97 14.76 9.73
C ASN A 6 9.15 13.45 8.95
N GLN A 7 10.09 12.57 9.33
CA GLN A 7 10.44 11.39 8.56
C GLN A 7 10.86 10.22 9.47
N VAL A 8 10.43 9.01 9.11
CA VAL A 8 10.93 7.74 9.67
C VAL A 8 11.56 6.96 8.51
N ALA A 9 12.84 6.60 8.64
CA ALA A 9 13.54 5.75 7.69
C ALA A 9 14.02 4.49 8.40
N VAL A 10 13.64 3.32 7.90
CA VAL A 10 14.14 2.03 8.38
C VAL A 10 14.89 1.36 7.25
N THR A 11 16.18 1.13 7.44
CA THR A 11 17.10 0.53 6.46
C THR A 11 17.95 -0.54 7.13
N GLY A 12 18.03 -1.76 6.56
CA GLY A 12 18.98 -2.75 7.09
C GLY A 12 18.67 -4.23 6.81
N LYS A 13 19.36 -5.08 7.59
CA LYS A 13 19.32 -6.56 7.64
C LYS A 13 17.87 -7.10 7.83
N PRO A 14 17.62 -8.41 7.67
CA PRO A 14 16.28 -8.98 7.84
C PRO A 14 15.59 -8.52 9.14
N PHE A 15 14.37 -8.00 9.02
CA PHE A 15 13.55 -7.63 10.19
C PHE A 15 12.27 -8.48 10.20
N ASN A 16 11.92 -9.01 11.38
CA ASN A 16 10.66 -9.71 11.55
C ASN A 16 9.47 -8.72 11.55
N GLN A 17 9.56 -7.62 12.29
CA GLN A 17 8.48 -6.64 12.38
C GLN A 17 9.04 -5.22 12.44
N ILE A 18 8.42 -4.31 11.69
CA ILE A 18 8.67 -2.86 11.78
C ILE A 18 7.33 -2.17 12.02
N ALA A 19 7.11 -1.73 13.26
CA ALA A 19 5.93 -0.95 13.62
C ALA A 19 6.29 0.54 13.66
N VAL A 20 5.68 1.32 12.77
CA VAL A 20 5.80 2.78 12.81
C VAL A 20 4.51 3.34 13.40
N ILE A 21 4.58 3.69 14.68
CA ILE A 21 3.43 4.12 15.50
C ILE A 21 3.72 5.54 15.99
N GLY A 22 2.82 6.50 15.78
CA GLY A 22 3.02 7.83 16.36
C GLY A 22 2.22 8.99 15.77
N LYS A 23 2.63 10.19 16.19
CA LYS A 23 2.15 11.52 15.74
C LYS A 23 2.26 11.67 14.20
N PRO A 24 1.62 12.69 13.59
CA PRO A 24 1.68 12.88 12.13
C PRO A 24 3.10 12.80 11.58
N PHE A 25 3.33 11.92 10.60
CA PHE A 25 4.58 11.80 9.88
C PHE A 25 4.37 12.27 8.44
N ASN A 26 5.29 13.05 7.87
CA ASN A 26 5.19 13.33 6.44
C ASN A 26 5.58 12.09 5.63
N GLN A 27 6.61 11.35 6.06
CA GLN A 27 7.11 10.21 5.30
C GLN A 27 7.55 9.04 6.18
N VAL A 28 7.22 7.82 5.77
CA VAL A 28 7.71 6.57 6.35
C VAL A 28 8.32 5.72 5.25
N ALA A 29 9.66 5.69 5.18
CA ALA A 29 10.39 4.91 4.19
C ALA A 29 10.95 3.64 4.83
N VAL A 30 10.62 2.48 4.26
CA VAL A 30 11.14 1.18 4.72
C VAL A 30 11.87 0.51 3.57
N THR A 31 13.17 0.24 3.72
CA THR A 31 14.01 -0.39 2.68
C THR A 31 14.84 -1.55 3.24
N GLY A 32 14.80 -2.74 2.63
CA GLY A 32 15.56 -3.90 3.17
C GLY A 32 15.39 -5.23 2.45
N GLN A 33 16.18 -6.23 2.87
CA GLN A 33 16.32 -7.53 2.19
C GLN A 33 15.44 -8.67 2.74
N LEU A 34 14.64 -8.45 3.79
CA LEU A 34 13.58 -9.37 4.20
C LEU A 34 12.65 -8.71 5.22
N PHE A 35 11.35 -8.73 4.99
CA PHE A 35 10.35 -8.24 5.95
C PHE A 35 9.22 -9.24 6.12
N ASN A 36 8.96 -9.68 7.36
CA ASN A 36 7.77 -10.47 7.62
C ASN A 36 6.53 -9.57 7.71
N GLN A 37 6.52 -8.54 8.56
CA GLN A 37 5.36 -7.63 8.68
C GLN A 37 5.77 -6.17 8.88
N ILE A 38 5.11 -5.26 8.17
CA ILE A 38 5.27 -3.81 8.30
C ILE A 38 3.91 -3.16 8.60
N PRO A 39 3.48 -3.11 9.87
CA PRO A 39 2.33 -2.30 10.29
C PRO A 39 2.70 -0.82 10.41
N VAL A 40 1.97 0.03 9.69
CA VAL A 40 2.09 1.49 9.75
C VAL A 40 0.75 2.10 10.18
N PRO A 41 0.38 2.01 11.47
CA PRO A 41 -0.78 2.68 12.02
C PRO A 41 -0.49 4.16 12.35
N GLY A 42 -1.39 5.07 12.00
CA GLY A 42 -1.22 6.48 12.37
C GLY A 42 -2.29 7.42 11.82
N GLN A 43 -2.30 8.66 12.33
CA GLN A 43 -3.34 9.61 12.00
C GLN A 43 -3.07 10.36 10.70
N LEU A 44 -1.83 10.66 10.31
CA LEU A 44 -1.52 11.43 9.10
C LEU A 44 -0.21 10.91 8.50
N PHE A 45 -0.26 10.43 7.25
CA PHE A 45 0.92 10.08 6.48
C PHE A 45 0.80 10.67 5.08
N ASN A 46 1.78 11.44 4.62
CA ASN A 46 1.78 11.83 3.21
C ASN A 46 2.25 10.65 2.36
N GLN A 47 3.36 10.00 2.70
CA GLN A 47 3.94 8.96 1.83
C GLN A 47 4.49 7.77 2.63
N ILE A 48 4.13 6.55 2.21
CA ILE A 48 4.71 5.31 2.72
C ILE A 48 5.32 4.51 1.56
N PRO A 49 6.58 4.81 1.17
CA PRO A 49 7.34 3.94 0.28
C PRO A 49 7.95 2.77 1.05
N VAL A 50 7.53 1.55 0.68
CA VAL A 50 8.18 0.32 1.13
C VAL A 50 8.89 -0.33 -0.05
N THR A 51 10.19 -0.54 0.08
CA THR A 51 11.01 -1.25 -0.91
C THR A 51 11.64 -2.48 -0.29
N GLY A 52 11.35 -3.67 -0.79
CA GLY A 52 11.93 -4.88 -0.18
C GLY A 52 11.90 -6.14 -1.04
N LYS A 53 12.79 -7.07 -0.70
CA LYS A 53 12.96 -8.35 -1.44
C LYS A 53 13.43 -9.46 -0.50
N PRO A 54 12.56 -10.35 0.03
CA PRO A 54 11.10 -10.44 -0.07
C PRO A 54 10.35 -9.72 1.07
N VAL A 55 9.07 -9.41 0.86
CA VAL A 55 8.17 -8.83 1.88
C VAL A 55 6.93 -9.70 2.01
N LYS A 56 6.64 -10.26 3.18
CA LYS A 56 5.40 -11.04 3.34
C LYS A 56 4.19 -10.12 3.42
N GLN A 57 4.17 -9.16 4.35
CA GLN A 57 2.97 -8.36 4.60
C GLN A 57 3.29 -6.88 4.85
N ILE A 58 2.52 -6.00 4.20
CA ILE A 58 2.46 -4.56 4.50
C ILE A 58 1.03 -4.21 4.87
N THR A 59 0.85 -3.52 5.99
CA THR A 59 -0.45 -3.01 6.41
C THR A 59 -0.31 -1.54 6.78
N ALA A 60 -0.83 -0.66 5.92
CA ALA A 60 -0.91 0.78 6.20
C ALA A 60 -2.33 1.13 6.66
N THR A 61 -2.48 1.67 7.87
CA THR A 61 -3.78 2.01 8.46
C THR A 61 -3.78 3.44 8.98
N GLY A 62 -4.71 4.29 8.54
CA GLY A 62 -4.65 5.72 8.88
C GLY A 62 -5.66 6.64 8.21
N LYS A 63 -5.67 7.93 8.59
CA LYS A 63 -6.74 8.89 8.25
C LYS A 63 -6.25 10.36 8.24
N PRO A 64 -5.72 10.94 7.15
CA PRO A 64 -5.68 10.51 5.73
C PRO A 64 -4.29 10.07 5.24
N PHE A 65 -4.27 9.47 4.04
CA PHE A 65 -3.06 9.17 3.29
C PHE A 65 -3.04 9.93 1.96
N ASN A 66 -1.89 10.49 1.56
CA ASN A 66 -1.73 10.88 0.16
C ASN A 66 -1.33 9.66 -0.68
N GLN A 67 -0.26 8.94 -0.31
CA GLN A 67 0.26 7.83 -1.11
C GLN A 67 0.76 6.65 -0.27
N VAL A 68 0.37 5.43 -0.65
CA VAL A 68 0.96 4.17 -0.17
C VAL A 68 1.58 3.45 -1.36
N MET A 69 2.88 3.19 -1.31
CA MET A 69 3.63 2.58 -2.40
C MET A 69 4.42 1.37 -1.90
N ALA A 70 4.17 0.19 -2.44
CA ALA A 70 4.94 -1.02 -2.17
C ALA A 70 5.66 -1.47 -3.45
N THR A 71 7.00 -1.52 -3.41
CA THR A 71 7.84 -1.93 -4.55
C THR A 71 8.79 -3.07 -4.17
N GLY A 72 8.84 -4.15 -4.94
CA GLY A 72 9.59 -5.35 -4.51
C GLY A 72 9.53 -6.52 -5.46
N LYS A 73 10.34 -7.56 -5.23
CA LYS A 73 10.31 -8.77 -6.07
C LYS A 73 9.09 -9.66 -5.73
N LEU A 74 8.82 -9.84 -4.45
CA LEU A 74 7.83 -10.78 -3.91
C LEU A 74 7.06 -10.11 -2.79
N PHE A 75 5.74 -10.08 -2.92
CA PHE A 75 4.80 -9.69 -1.87
C PHE A 75 3.75 -10.78 -1.66
N ASN A 76 3.51 -11.21 -0.44
CA ASN A 76 2.33 -12.05 -0.20
C ASN A 76 1.08 -11.16 -0.10
N GLN A 77 1.12 -10.09 0.71
CA GLN A 77 -0.03 -9.24 0.94
C GLN A 77 0.35 -7.76 1.10
N VAL A 78 -0.36 -6.90 0.38
CA VAL A 78 -0.34 -5.44 0.58
C VAL A 78 -1.75 -4.98 0.92
N THR A 79 -1.91 -4.40 2.11
CA THR A 79 -3.19 -3.89 2.61
C THR A 79 -3.08 -2.40 2.93
N ALA A 80 -3.95 -1.60 2.33
CA ALA A 80 -4.10 -0.18 2.65
C ALA A 80 -5.54 0.08 3.14
N THR A 81 -5.68 0.55 4.38
CA THR A 81 -6.98 0.81 5.01
C THR A 81 -7.04 2.24 5.56
N GLY A 82 -8.04 3.02 5.16
CA GLY A 82 -8.10 4.42 5.58
C GLY A 82 -9.32 5.20 5.13
N ARG A 83 -9.41 6.46 5.53
CA ARG A 83 -10.55 7.32 5.11
C ARG A 83 -10.39 7.82 3.68
N LEU A 84 -9.24 8.41 3.36
CA LEU A 84 -8.96 9.05 2.07
C LEU A 84 -7.58 8.59 1.60
N PHE A 85 -7.48 8.27 0.31
CA PHE A 85 -6.24 8.00 -0.40
C PHE A 85 -6.23 8.72 -1.74
N ASN A 86 -5.16 9.44 -2.06
CA ASN A 86 -4.96 9.85 -3.44
C ASN A 86 -4.47 8.66 -4.26
N GLN A 87 -3.52 7.88 -3.75
CA GLN A 87 -2.96 6.76 -4.49
C GLN A 87 -2.60 5.57 -3.59
N VAL A 88 -2.95 4.36 -4.03
CA VAL A 88 -2.39 3.10 -3.54
C VAL A 88 -1.75 2.38 -4.72
N ALA A 89 -0.45 2.12 -4.64
CA ALA A 89 0.31 1.45 -5.70
C ALA A 89 1.09 0.26 -5.14
N ALA A 90 0.96 -0.88 -5.81
CA ALA A 90 1.75 -2.08 -5.53
C ALA A 90 2.45 -2.53 -6.82
N THR A 91 3.78 -2.50 -6.85
CA THR A 91 4.60 -2.85 -8.02
C THR A 91 5.61 -3.96 -7.71
N GLY A 92 5.62 -5.04 -8.48
CA GLY A 92 6.51 -6.17 -8.20
C GLY A 92 6.40 -7.34 -9.16
N ARG A 93 7.26 -8.36 -9.02
CA ARG A 93 7.17 -9.53 -9.93
C ARG A 93 6.00 -10.44 -9.56
N LEU A 94 5.75 -10.65 -8.27
CA LEU A 94 4.78 -11.60 -7.73
C LEU A 94 3.99 -10.96 -6.56
N PHE A 95 2.66 -11.00 -6.65
CA PHE A 95 1.75 -10.69 -5.53
C PHE A 95 0.73 -11.82 -5.31
N ASN A 96 0.48 -12.23 -4.06
CA ASN A 96 -0.71 -13.05 -3.81
C ASN A 96 -1.96 -12.18 -3.68
N GLN A 97 -1.90 -11.08 -2.92
CA GLN A 97 -3.07 -10.23 -2.69
C GLN A 97 -2.72 -8.74 -2.52
N VAL A 98 -3.48 -7.88 -3.20
CA VAL A 98 -3.52 -6.44 -2.95
C VAL A 98 -4.94 -6.06 -2.53
N THR A 99 -5.07 -5.44 -1.35
CA THR A 99 -6.35 -5.01 -0.80
C THR A 99 -6.31 -3.52 -0.46
N ALA A 100 -7.25 -2.75 -1.00
CA ALA A 100 -7.42 -1.34 -0.66
C ALA A 100 -8.85 -1.10 -0.16
N THR A 101 -8.99 -0.64 1.08
CA THR A 101 -10.29 -0.40 1.73
C THR A 101 -10.38 1.03 2.27
N GLY A 102 -11.41 1.79 1.87
CA GLY A 102 -11.56 3.16 2.37
C GLY A 102 -12.85 3.86 1.96
N LYS A 103 -12.98 5.16 2.27
CA LYS A 103 -14.15 5.93 1.79
C LYS A 103 -13.93 6.44 0.37
N LEU A 104 -12.74 6.97 0.08
CA LEU A 104 -12.39 7.56 -1.21
C LEU A 104 -10.98 7.14 -1.65
N PHE A 105 -10.85 6.74 -2.92
CA PHE A 105 -9.58 6.54 -3.63
C PHE A 105 -9.56 7.36 -4.93
N ASN A 106 -8.54 8.17 -5.19
CA ASN A 106 -8.40 8.69 -6.57
C ASN A 106 -7.88 7.56 -7.48
N GLN A 107 -6.84 6.83 -7.06
CA GLN A 107 -6.28 5.76 -7.86
C GLN A 107 -5.83 4.56 -7.01
N VAL A 108 -6.15 3.35 -7.48
CA VAL A 108 -5.52 2.11 -7.03
C VAL A 108 -4.85 1.42 -8.22
N ALA A 109 -3.57 1.12 -8.09
CA ALA A 109 -2.78 0.47 -9.14
C ALA A 109 -2.04 -0.76 -8.58
N ALA A 110 -2.17 -1.89 -9.26
CA ALA A 110 -1.38 -3.08 -9.00
C ALA A 110 -0.68 -3.51 -10.29
N THR A 111 0.65 -3.54 -10.31
CA THR A 111 1.42 -3.88 -11.49
C THR A 111 2.42 -4.98 -11.19
N GLY A 112 2.39 -6.05 -11.98
CA GLY A 112 3.37 -7.13 -11.82
C GLY A 112 3.31 -8.21 -12.87
N LYS A 113 4.25 -9.17 -12.83
CA LYS A 113 4.21 -10.29 -13.78
C LYS A 113 3.09 -11.26 -13.45
N LEU A 114 2.90 -11.53 -12.15
CA LEU A 114 1.94 -12.50 -11.62
C LEU A 114 1.23 -11.92 -10.40
N PHE A 115 -0.10 -11.93 -10.40
CA PHE A 115 -0.86 -11.68 -9.18
C PHE A 115 -2.20 -12.42 -9.08
N ASN A 116 -2.50 -12.99 -7.90
CA ASN A 116 -3.72 -13.79 -7.76
C ASN A 116 -4.97 -12.92 -7.57
N ARG A 117 -4.93 -11.89 -6.72
CA ARG A 117 -6.13 -11.11 -6.40
C ARG A 117 -5.84 -9.64 -6.12
N VAL A 118 -6.59 -8.75 -6.77
CA VAL A 118 -6.71 -7.33 -6.42
C VAL A 118 -8.13 -7.06 -5.95
N THR A 119 -8.29 -6.51 -4.75
CA THR A 119 -9.60 -6.15 -4.17
C THR A 119 -9.60 -4.70 -3.73
N VAL A 120 -10.53 -3.92 -4.27
CA VAL A 120 -10.75 -2.53 -3.89
C VAL A 120 -12.17 -2.39 -3.36
N THR A 121 -12.32 -1.90 -2.14
CA THR A 121 -13.63 -1.66 -1.52
C THR A 121 -13.70 -0.21 -1.06
N SER A 122 -14.57 0.58 -1.67
CA SER A 122 -14.76 1.97 -1.25
C SER A 122 -16.13 2.53 -1.55
N LYS A 123 -16.45 3.72 -1.02
CA LYS A 123 -17.65 4.44 -1.46
C LYS A 123 -17.43 5.07 -2.84
N LEU A 124 -16.25 5.65 -3.04
CA LEU A 124 -15.85 6.40 -4.23
C LEU A 124 -14.46 5.97 -4.69
N PHE A 125 -14.32 5.66 -5.97
CA PHE A 125 -13.01 5.53 -6.59
C PHE A 125 -13.01 5.98 -8.05
N ASN A 126 -11.99 6.73 -8.48
CA ASN A 126 -11.93 7.20 -9.87
C ASN A 126 -11.35 6.12 -10.79
N ARG A 127 -10.22 5.50 -10.39
CA ARG A 127 -9.54 4.49 -11.22
C ARG A 127 -9.03 3.30 -10.42
N VAL A 128 -9.29 2.10 -10.93
CA VAL A 128 -8.60 0.86 -10.53
C VAL A 128 -7.89 0.30 -11.77
N ALA A 129 -6.59 0.08 -11.67
CA ALA A 129 -5.78 -0.53 -12.71
C ALA A 129 -5.03 -1.73 -12.14
N ALA A 130 -5.13 -2.87 -12.81
CA ALA A 130 -4.35 -4.05 -12.46
C ALA A 130 -3.70 -4.59 -13.73
N THR A 131 -2.37 -4.47 -13.86
CA THR A 131 -1.66 -4.80 -15.10
C THR A 131 -0.63 -5.90 -14.88
N GLY A 132 -0.77 -7.02 -15.60
CA GLY A 132 0.17 -8.13 -15.51
C GLY A 132 0.01 -9.22 -16.55
N LYS A 133 1.00 -10.10 -16.65
CA LYS A 133 0.99 -11.20 -17.63
C LYS A 133 0.03 -12.32 -17.25
N LEU A 134 -0.13 -12.57 -15.95
CA LEU A 134 -0.97 -13.63 -15.40
C LEU A 134 -1.70 -13.09 -14.17
N PHE A 135 -3.03 -13.04 -14.22
CA PHE A 135 -3.85 -12.68 -13.07
C PHE A 135 -5.20 -13.40 -13.02
N ASN A 136 -5.66 -13.74 -11.81
CA ASN A 136 -6.88 -14.52 -11.64
C ASN A 136 -8.11 -13.63 -11.41
N ARG A 137 -8.00 -12.59 -10.57
CA ARG A 137 -9.18 -11.78 -10.21
C ARG A 137 -8.88 -10.34 -9.83
N VAL A 138 -9.65 -9.42 -10.41
CA VAL A 138 -9.75 -8.01 -10.00
C VAL A 138 -11.20 -7.73 -9.62
N THR A 139 -11.41 -7.36 -8.36
CA THR A 139 -12.71 -6.98 -7.81
C THR A 139 -12.64 -5.53 -7.33
N ALA A 140 -13.51 -4.67 -7.83
CA ALA A 140 -13.68 -3.31 -7.32
C ALA A 140 -15.16 -3.10 -6.96
N THR A 141 -15.43 -2.74 -5.71
CA THR A 141 -16.78 -2.55 -5.19
C THR A 141 -16.92 -1.12 -4.65
N GLY A 142 -17.91 -0.37 -5.15
CA GLY A 142 -18.26 0.95 -4.64
C GLY A 142 -19.53 1.54 -5.25
N LYS A 143 -19.99 2.66 -4.70
CA LYS A 143 -21.27 3.29 -5.09
C LYS A 143 -21.16 4.11 -6.38
N LEU A 144 -19.99 4.65 -6.67
CA LEU A 144 -19.71 5.49 -7.84
C LEU A 144 -18.34 5.09 -8.39
N PHE A 145 -18.32 4.79 -9.68
CA PHE A 145 -17.23 4.13 -10.39
C PHE A 145 -17.05 4.76 -11.77
N THR A 146 -15.81 5.10 -12.14
CA THR A 146 -15.52 5.80 -13.41
C THR A 146 -14.74 4.95 -14.41
N GLU A 147 -13.80 4.08 -14.00
CA GLU A 147 -13.08 3.20 -14.94
C GLU A 147 -12.30 2.04 -14.27
N ASN A 148 -12.33 0.83 -14.87
CA ASN A 148 -11.57 -0.35 -14.45
C ASN A 148 -10.80 -0.90 -15.65
N GLN A 149 -9.48 -0.89 -15.57
CA GLN A 149 -8.61 -1.43 -16.61
C GLN A 149 -7.90 -2.67 -16.05
N ARG A 150 -8.10 -3.79 -16.76
CA ARG A 150 -7.44 -5.07 -16.53
C ARG A 150 -6.32 -5.26 -17.56
#